data_AF-A0A521L2S0-F1
#
_entry.id   AF-A0A521L2S0-F1
#
_cell.length_a   1.000
_cell.length_b   1.000
_cell.length_c   1.000
_cell.angle_alpha   90.00
_cell.angle_beta   90.00
_cell.angle_gamma   90.00
#
_symmetry.space_group_name_H-M   'P 1'
#
loop_
_entity.id
_entity.type
_entity.pdbx_description
1 polymer ?
#
loop_
_entity_poly.entity_id
_entity_poly.type
_entity_poly.pdbx_seq_one_letter_code
_entity_poly.pdbx_strand_id
1 'polypeptide(L)'
;HAAAARLRQGRVRALAVTSAARSPAAPDVPTIAEAGVKDCEISEWNALIAPAGTPPQVIARLHAEVAKIMRMEEIKAKFADLGADAIGSTPDELAAFMRAEMVKWAEVVKTASIKAE
;
A
#
# COMPACT_ATOMS: atom_id res chain seq x y z
N HIS A 1 9.72 -5.24 -1.27
CA HIS A 1 10.32 -6.27 -2.15
C HIS A 1 11.70 -6.84 -1.73
N ALA A 2 12.75 -6.05 -1.44
CA ALA A 2 14.08 -6.63 -1.09
C ALA A 2 14.34 -6.87 0.42
N ALA A 3 13.53 -6.30 1.31
CA ALA A 3 13.77 -6.32 2.75
C ALA A 3 13.41 -7.68 3.40
N ALA A 4 12.27 -8.30 3.04
CA ALA A 4 11.81 -9.54 3.66
C ALA A 4 12.77 -10.73 3.47
N ALA A 5 13.34 -10.87 2.26
CA ALA A 5 14.34 -11.92 2.00
C ALA A 5 15.64 -11.69 2.79
N ARG A 6 16.11 -10.44 2.90
CA ARG A 6 17.29 -10.07 3.68
C ARG A 6 17.06 -10.24 5.19
N LEU A 7 15.84 -10.00 5.65
CA LEU A 7 15.41 -10.21 7.03
C LEU A 7 15.51 -11.71 7.39
N ARG A 8 14.92 -12.58 6.55
CA ARG A 8 14.99 -14.04 6.74
C ARG A 8 16.42 -14.59 6.71
N GLN A 9 17.30 -13.96 5.93
CA GLN A 9 18.73 -14.31 5.88
C GLN A 9 19.55 -13.75 7.06
N GLY A 10 18.94 -13.04 8.02
CA GLY A 10 19.62 -12.44 9.17
C GLY A 10 20.57 -11.28 8.81
N ARG A 11 20.51 -10.77 7.57
CA ARG A 11 21.41 -9.71 7.10
C ARG A 11 20.95 -8.32 7.49
N VAL A 12 19.70 -8.18 7.91
CA VAL A 12 19.10 -6.95 8.41
C VAL A 12 18.20 -7.28 9.59
N ARG A 13 18.07 -6.34 10.53
CA ARG A 13 17.11 -6.40 11.64
C ARG A 13 16.01 -5.38 11.40
N ALA A 14 14.76 -5.82 11.25
CA ALA A 14 13.62 -4.91 11.20
C ALA A 14 13.39 -4.29 12.58
N LEU A 15 13.19 -2.97 12.62
CA LEU A 15 12.94 -2.21 13.85
C LEU A 15 11.45 -1.97 14.07
N ALA A 16 10.75 -1.56 13.01
CA ALA A 16 9.30 -1.40 13.00
C ALA A 16 8.77 -1.53 11.56
N VAL A 17 7.49 -1.87 11.42
CA VAL A 17 6.73 -1.69 10.17
C VAL A 17 6.01 -0.34 10.20
N THR A 18 5.88 0.28 9.03
CA THR A 18 5.24 1.61 8.87
C THR A 18 3.72 1.53 8.66
N SER A 19 3.17 0.33 8.48
CA SER A 19 1.73 0.09 8.36
C SER A 19 1.01 0.23 9.70
N ALA A 20 -0.30 0.51 9.68
CA ALA A 20 -1.13 0.58 10.89
C ALA A 20 -1.14 -0.72 11.71
N ALA A 21 -1.01 -1.86 11.04
CA ALA A 21 -0.98 -3.18 11.65
C ALA A 21 0.34 -3.91 11.33
N ARG A 22 0.69 -4.89 12.17
CA ARG A 22 1.84 -5.76 11.93
C ARG A 22 1.64 -6.56 10.66
N SER A 23 2.72 -6.76 9.91
CA SER A 23 2.68 -7.60 8.72
C SER A 23 2.62 -9.09 9.12
N PRO A 24 1.73 -9.90 8.51
CA PRO A 24 1.76 -11.35 8.68
C PRO A 24 3.11 -11.99 8.30
N ALA A 25 3.87 -11.35 7.41
CA ALA A 25 5.20 -11.81 7.01
C ALA A 25 6.29 -11.53 8.07
N ALA A 26 5.99 -10.70 9.08
CA ALA A 26 6.89 -10.33 10.16
C ALA A 26 6.10 -10.00 11.45
N PRO A 27 5.38 -10.98 12.04
CA PRO A 27 4.43 -10.73 13.15
C PRO A 27 5.11 -10.26 14.44
N ASP A 28 6.39 -10.54 14.61
CA ASP A 28 7.18 -10.12 15.77
C ASP A 28 7.69 -8.67 15.66
N VAL A 29 7.63 -8.08 14.47
CA VAL A 29 8.08 -6.70 14.25
C VAL A 29 6.94 -5.74 14.62
N PRO A 30 7.15 -4.80 15.56
CA PRO A 30 6.12 -3.87 15.97
C PRO A 30 5.80 -2.85 14.88
N THR A 31 4.65 -2.19 14.96
CA THR A 31 4.39 -0.99 14.15
C THR A 31 5.15 0.22 14.69
N ILE A 32 5.30 1.28 13.90
CA ILE A 32 5.87 2.55 14.39
C ILE A 32 5.04 3.12 15.56
N ALA A 33 3.72 2.97 15.50
CA ALA A 33 2.82 3.37 16.57
C ALA A 33 3.06 2.58 17.87
N GLU A 34 3.23 1.26 17.77
CA GLU A 34 3.60 0.40 18.91
C GLU A 34 5.00 0.72 19.45
N ALA A 35 5.90 1.22 18.60
CA ALA A 35 7.25 1.66 18.96
C ALA A 35 7.31 3.08 19.55
N GLY A 36 6.17 3.76 19.71
CA GLY A 36 6.06 5.02 20.47
C GLY A 36 5.86 6.28 19.62
N VAL A 37 5.79 6.19 18.29
CA VAL A 37 5.48 7.33 17.42
C VAL A 37 4.05 7.18 16.89
N LYS A 38 3.12 7.84 17.59
CA LYS A 38 1.70 7.80 17.26
C LYS A 38 1.42 8.47 15.91
N ASP A 39 0.36 8.02 15.24
CA ASP A 39 -0.17 8.58 13.98
C ASP A 39 0.81 8.55 12.79
N CYS A 40 1.94 7.85 12.92
CA CYS A 40 2.86 7.60 11.82
C CYS A 40 2.47 6.31 11.10
N GLU A 41 1.64 6.46 10.08
CA GLU A 41 1.28 5.40 9.14
C GLU A 41 1.70 5.79 7.72
N ILE A 42 2.63 5.00 7.16
CA ILE A 42 3.15 5.19 5.82
C ILE A 42 3.12 3.82 5.12
N SER A 43 2.12 3.64 4.28
CA SER A 43 1.98 2.44 3.46
C SER A 43 2.20 2.81 2.00
N GLU A 44 3.09 2.08 1.33
CA GLU A 44 3.23 2.14 -0.12
C GLU A 44 2.00 1.48 -0.77
N TRP A 45 1.47 2.09 -1.82
CA TRP A 45 0.31 1.59 -2.54
C TRP A 45 0.53 1.67 -4.04
N ASN A 46 -0.17 0.78 -4.76
CA ASN A 46 -0.17 0.73 -6.22
C ASN A 46 -1.62 0.77 -6.70
N ALA A 47 -1.84 1.42 -7.84
CA ALA A 47 -3.16 1.53 -8.43
C ALA A 47 -3.11 1.40 -9.96
N LEU A 48 -4.18 0.85 -10.54
CA LEU A 48 -4.39 0.86 -11.97
C LEU A 48 -5.21 2.10 -12.35
N ILE A 49 -4.67 2.94 -13.23
CA ILE A 49 -5.28 4.21 -13.63
C ILE A 49 -5.41 4.22 -15.15
N ALA A 50 -6.53 4.74 -15.66
CA ALA A 50 -6.81 4.91 -17.09
C ALA A 50 -6.84 6.40 -17.46
N PRO A 51 -6.62 6.77 -18.74
CA PRO A 51 -6.69 8.16 -19.19
C PRO A 51 -8.04 8.84 -18.88
N ALA A 52 -8.00 10.15 -18.67
CA ALA A 52 -9.20 10.95 -18.48
C ALA A 52 -10.13 10.81 -19.70
N GLY A 53 -11.43 10.66 -19.46
CA GLY A 53 -12.43 10.44 -20.51
C GLY A 53 -12.57 8.99 -21.00
N THR A 54 -11.87 8.03 -20.38
CA THR A 54 -12.10 6.60 -20.66
C THR A 54 -13.58 6.26 -20.44
N PRO A 55 -14.27 5.61 -21.40
CA PRO A 55 -15.70 5.36 -21.29
C PRO A 55 -16.06 4.51 -20.04
N PRO A 56 -17.17 4.82 -19.34
CA PRO A 56 -17.54 4.14 -18.10
C PRO A 56 -17.65 2.61 -18.24
N GLN A 57 -18.13 2.11 -19.38
CA GLN A 57 -18.24 0.67 -19.63
C GLN A 57 -16.89 -0.04 -19.71
N VAL A 58 -15.83 0.65 -20.14
CA VAL A 58 -14.46 0.11 -20.18
C VAL A 58 -13.91 0.03 -18.76
N ILE A 59 -14.10 1.08 -17.96
CA ILE A 59 -13.72 1.10 -16.54
C ILE A 59 -14.44 -0.01 -15.78
N ALA A 60 -15.76 -0.15 -15.98
CA ALA A 60 -16.55 -1.18 -15.32
C ALA A 60 -16.04 -2.59 -15.62
N ARG A 61 -15.71 -2.87 -16.89
CA ARG A 61 -15.15 -4.17 -17.29
C ARG A 61 -13.78 -4.42 -16.69
N LEU A 62 -12.86 -3.44 -16.75
CA LEU A 62 -11.52 -3.57 -16.17
C LEU A 62 -11.60 -3.80 -14.66
N HIS A 63 -12.39 -3.01 -13.94
CA HIS A 63 -12.62 -3.19 -12.51
C HIS A 63 -13.17 -4.59 -12.21
N ALA A 64 -14.19 -5.05 -12.95
CA ALA A 64 -14.80 -6.35 -12.70
C ALA A 64 -13.79 -7.50 -12.83
N GLU A 65 -12.93 -7.49 -13.84
CA GLU A 65 -11.92 -8.53 -14.02
C GLU A 65 -10.77 -8.41 -13.01
N VAL A 66 -10.25 -7.21 -12.77
CA VAL A 66 -9.17 -7.00 -11.78
C VAL A 66 -9.64 -7.38 -10.38
N ALA A 67 -10.84 -6.99 -9.98
CA ALA A 67 -11.39 -7.33 -8.66
C ALA A 67 -11.63 -8.83 -8.48
N LYS A 68 -11.87 -9.60 -9.56
CA LYS A 68 -11.89 -11.07 -9.50
C LYS A 68 -10.49 -11.62 -9.28
N ILE A 69 -9.51 -11.13 -10.04
CA ILE A 69 -8.11 -11.58 -9.95
C ILE A 69 -7.54 -11.33 -8.56
N MET A 70 -7.77 -10.14 -7.99
CA MET A 70 -7.31 -9.79 -6.63
C MET A 70 -7.94 -10.66 -5.52
N ARG A 71 -9.07 -11.33 -5.81
CA ARG A 71 -9.72 -12.25 -4.88
C ARG A 71 -9.20 -13.69 -4.98
N MET A 72 -8.42 -14.02 -6.01
CA MET A 72 -7.85 -15.37 -6.18
C MET A 72 -6.78 -15.64 -5.11
N GLU A 73 -6.87 -16.78 -4.44
CA GLU A 73 -5.95 -17.14 -3.35
C GLU A 73 -4.48 -17.19 -3.81
N GLU A 74 -4.20 -17.65 -5.03
CA GLU A 74 -2.85 -17.63 -5.59
C GLU A 74 -2.29 -16.20 -5.72
N ILE A 75 -3.15 -15.24 -6.09
CA ILE A 75 -2.75 -13.84 -6.22
C ILE A 75 -2.54 -13.22 -4.84
N LYS A 76 -3.43 -13.48 -3.89
CA LYS A 76 -3.23 -13.05 -2.49
C LYS A 76 -1.91 -13.58 -1.91
N ALA A 77 -1.61 -14.86 -2.13
CA ALA A 77 -0.36 -15.47 -1.68
C ALA A 77 0.87 -14.81 -2.33
N LYS A 78 0.83 -14.57 -3.64
CA LYS A 78 1.91 -13.86 -4.35
C LYS A 78 2.10 -12.43 -3.83
N PHE A 79 1.04 -11.69 -3.56
CA PHE A 79 1.14 -10.35 -2.98
C PHE A 79 1.71 -10.41 -1.55
N ALA A 80 1.26 -11.36 -0.74
CA ALA A 80 1.77 -11.57 0.62
C ALA A 80 3.28 -11.92 0.63
N ASP A 81 3.75 -12.75 -0.30
CA ASP A 81 5.19 -13.06 -0.48
C ASP A 81 6.03 -11.81 -0.77
N LEU A 82 5.41 -10.83 -1.42
CA LEU A 82 6.01 -9.53 -1.75
C LEU A 82 5.87 -8.51 -0.61
N GLY A 83 5.11 -8.85 0.44
CA GLY A 83 4.81 -7.99 1.58
C GLY A 83 3.71 -6.96 1.31
N ALA A 84 2.80 -7.27 0.39
CA ALA A 84 1.69 -6.40 -0.01
C ALA A 84 0.35 -7.12 0.15
N ASP A 85 -0.73 -6.35 0.26
CA ASP A 85 -2.10 -6.87 0.27
C ASP A 85 -2.72 -6.73 -1.12
N ALA A 86 -3.40 -7.80 -1.58
CA ALA A 86 -4.16 -7.75 -2.82
C ALA A 86 -5.52 -7.06 -2.58
N ILE A 87 -5.64 -5.81 -3.01
CA ILE A 87 -6.85 -4.99 -2.84
C ILE A 87 -7.58 -4.86 -4.18
N GLY A 88 -8.86 -5.24 -4.20
CA GLY A 88 -9.76 -5.09 -5.33
C GLY A 88 -10.84 -4.04 -5.07
N SER A 89 -10.45 -2.79 -4.77
CA SER A 89 -11.36 -1.69 -4.48
C SER A 89 -12.18 -1.27 -5.71
N THR A 90 -13.28 -0.57 -5.45
CA THR A 90 -14.07 0.10 -6.49
C THR A 90 -13.36 1.35 -7.00
N PRO A 91 -13.70 1.84 -8.22
CA PRO A 91 -13.15 3.09 -8.74
C PRO A 91 -13.37 4.31 -7.81
N ASP A 92 -14.53 4.39 -7.16
CA ASP A 92 -14.86 5.50 -6.26
C ASP A 92 -14.07 5.45 -4.94
N GLU A 93 -13.89 4.25 -4.38
CA GLU A 93 -13.03 4.04 -3.20
C GLU A 93 -11.58 4.40 -3.50
N LEU A 94 -11.05 3.98 -4.66
CA LEU A 94 -9.71 4.35 -5.09
C LEU A 94 -9.59 5.87 -5.26
N ALA A 95 -10.57 6.51 -5.88
CA ALA A 95 -10.56 7.96 -6.06
C ALA A 95 -10.61 8.71 -4.72
N ALA A 96 -11.39 8.23 -3.75
CA ALA A 96 -11.43 8.79 -2.40
C ALA A 96 -10.10 8.62 -1.66
N PHE A 97 -9.51 7.43 -1.73
CA PHE A 97 -8.21 7.14 -1.14
C PHE A 97 -7.10 8.02 -1.73
N MET A 98 -7.04 8.16 -3.06
CA MET A 98 -6.05 9.02 -3.73
C MET A 98 -6.17 10.49 -3.31
N ARG A 99 -7.40 11.00 -3.12
CA ARG A 99 -7.62 12.37 -2.61
C ARG A 99 -7.10 12.53 -1.18
N ALA A 100 -7.37 11.55 -0.31
CA ALA A 100 -6.89 11.57 1.07
C ALA A 100 -5.35 11.51 1.13
N GLU A 101 -4.72 10.64 0.35
CA GLU A 101 -3.26 10.54 0.26
C GLU A 101 -2.63 11.84 -0.25
N MET A 102 -3.23 12.47 -1.26
CA MET A 102 -2.73 13.74 -1.79
C MET A 102 -2.74 14.85 -0.73
N VAL A 103 -3.80 14.94 0.08
CA VAL A 103 -3.89 15.90 1.19
C VAL A 103 -2.83 15.59 2.25
N LYS A 104 -2.71 14.33 2.68
CA LYS A 104 -1.73 13.88 3.67
C LYS A 104 -0.30 14.24 3.23
N TRP A 105 0.08 13.89 2.01
CA TRP A 105 1.45 14.11 1.53
C TRP A 105 1.77 15.58 1.27
N ALA A 106 0.79 16.39 0.85
CA ALA A 106 0.96 17.84 0.74
C ALA A 106 1.30 18.48 2.10
N GLU A 107 0.62 18.05 3.16
CA GLU A 107 0.89 18.51 4.53
C GLU A 107 2.28 18.07 5.02
N VAL A 108 2.67 16.82 4.76
CA VAL A 108 4.01 16.30 5.10
C VAL A 108 5.10 17.11 4.39
N VAL A 109 4.99 17.31 3.08
CA VAL A 109 5.98 18.09 2.29
C VAL A 109 6.12 19.51 2.83
N LYS A 110 5.00 20.17 3.12
CA LYS A 110 4.98 21.52 3.67
C LYS A 110 5.63 21.59 5.05
N THR A 111 5.29 20.66 5.94
CA THR A 111 5.76 20.65 7.33
C THR A 111 7.25 20.31 7.42
N ALA A 112 7.70 19.35 6.62
CA ALA A 112 9.09 18.91 6.57
C ALA A 112 9.98 19.78 5.67
N SER A 113 9.43 20.83 5.03
CA SER A 113 10.15 21.71 4.09
C SER A 113 10.90 20.95 2.99
N ILE A 114 10.29 19.88 2.47
CA ILE A 114 10.86 19.03 1.42
C ILE A 114 10.68 19.73 0.07
N LYS A 115 11.71 19.70 -0.78
CA LYS A 115 11.65 20.20 -2.17
C LYS A 115 11.98 19.06 -3.13
N ALA A 116 11.23 18.98 -4.22
CA ALA A 116 11.68 18.22 -5.39
C ALA A 116 12.80 19.02 -6.06
N GLU A 117 13.91 18.36 -6.36
CA GLU A 117 15.04 18.94 -7.12
C GLU A 117 14.67 19.19 -8.59
#